data_AF-A0A2J7PWC5-F1
#
_entry.id   AF-A0A2J7PWC5-F1
#
_cell.length_a   1.000
_cell.length_b   1.000
_cell.length_c   1.000
_cell.angle_alpha   90.00
_cell.angle_beta   90.00
_cell.angle_gamma   90.00
#
_symmetry.space_group_name_H-M   'P 1'
#
loop_
_entity.id
_entity.type
_entity.pdbx_description
1 polymer ?
#
loop_
_entity_poly.entity_id
_entity_poly.type
_entity_poly.pdbx_seq_one_letter_code
_entity_poly.pdbx_strand_id
1 'polypeptide(L)'
;MDKRKAIARQHKNFICEKAKVIFANLVKKTPGSSMAEEEAFKGNHGGFEKFKRRTGIHSVVRHGEAVSSDTKAAENSISDFKKLVDSEGYLPQQVFNCDETGLFLKKMPKQTYITAEDNALHGHKPMKDHLTLLFCTNASGDLKIKPLLVYHSGTPRAFKKCKVQKSRLNVTWRSNNKAWDLFTDWINEVFGPSVKKYLLEMNLPLHVLLVMDNASAHPPDLQDNLLEEFKFIKI
;
A
#
# COMPACT_ATOMS: atom_id res chain seq x y z
N MET A 1 15.77 1.87 25.23
CA MET A 1 14.37 1.50 25.55
C MET A 1 13.69 1.06 24.26
N ASP A 2 13.22 -0.18 24.21
CA ASP A 2 12.76 -0.83 22.96
C ASP A 2 11.47 -0.19 22.41
N LYS A 3 11.53 0.43 21.22
CA LYS A 3 10.40 1.11 20.55
C LYS A 3 9.17 0.21 20.43
N ARG A 4 9.35 -1.12 20.38
CA ARG A 4 8.27 -2.12 20.30
C ARG A 4 7.45 -2.22 21.58
N LYS A 5 8.08 -2.08 22.75
CA LYS A 5 7.38 -2.09 24.06
C LYS A 5 6.53 -0.84 24.25
N ALA A 6 6.96 0.30 23.69
CA ALA A 6 6.22 1.56 23.77
C ALA A 6 4.89 1.51 23.00
N ILE A 7 4.90 1.01 21.76
CA ILE A 7 3.70 0.91 20.90
C ILE A 7 2.66 -0.05 21.51
N ALA A 8 3.10 -1.21 22.01
CA ALA A 8 2.22 -2.17 22.67
C ALA A 8 1.57 -1.59 23.94
N ARG A 9 2.30 -0.79 24.71
CA ARG A 9 1.77 -0.10 25.90
C ARG A 9 0.74 0.97 25.52
N GLN A 10 0.99 1.71 24.44
CA GLN A 10 0.08 2.72 23.92
C GLN A 10 -1.25 2.12 23.43
N HIS A 11 -1.21 0.98 22.73
CA HIS A 11 -2.42 0.25 22.32
C HIS A 11 -3.26 -0.26 23.49
N LYS A 12 -2.63 -0.79 24.54
CA LYS A 12 -3.35 -1.28 25.74
C LYS A 12 -4.06 -0.12 26.47
N ASN A 13 -3.42 1.04 26.57
CA ASN A 13 -4.03 2.23 27.18
C ASN A 13 -5.26 2.68 26.40
N PHE A 14 -5.17 2.75 25.07
CA PHE A 14 -6.29 3.14 24.22
C PHE A 14 -7.51 2.22 24.39
N ILE A 15 -7.29 0.90 24.47
CA ILE A 15 -8.37 -0.07 24.68
C ILE A 15 -9.02 0.11 26.06
N CYS A 16 -8.21 0.33 27.10
CA CYS A 16 -8.71 0.56 28.45
C CYS A 16 -9.56 1.83 28.54
N GLU A 17 -9.14 2.92 27.88
CA GLU A 17 -9.94 4.16 27.81
C GLU A 17 -11.24 3.97 27.05
N LYS A 18 -11.23 3.25 25.92
CA LYS A 18 -12.46 2.92 25.18
C LYS A 18 -13.42 2.06 26.02
N ALA A 19 -12.90 1.11 26.80
CA ALA A 19 -13.72 0.28 27.68
C ALA A 19 -14.42 1.11 28.78
N LYS A 20 -13.73 2.11 29.35
CA LYS A 20 -14.35 3.06 30.30
C LYS A 20 -15.49 3.85 29.66
N VAL A 21 -15.29 4.35 28.43
CA VAL A 21 -16.33 5.09 27.70
C VAL A 21 -17.54 4.21 27.42
N ILE A 22 -17.33 2.96 27.01
CA ILE A 22 -18.43 2.01 26.77
C ILE A 22 -19.19 1.72 28.07
N PHE A 23 -18.48 1.46 29.17
CA PHE A 23 -19.09 1.23 30.48
C PHE A 23 -19.96 2.42 30.91
N ALA A 24 -19.42 3.64 30.83
CA ALA A 24 -20.18 4.86 31.16
C ALA A 24 -21.44 5.02 30.29
N ASN A 25 -21.35 4.69 29.01
CA ASN A 25 -22.51 4.73 28.11
C ASN A 25 -23.55 3.65 28.42
N LEU A 26 -23.14 2.47 28.87
CA LEU A 26 -24.04 1.39 29.28
C LEU A 26 -24.78 1.76 30.56
N VAL A 27 -24.07 2.28 31.57
CA VAL A 27 -24.68 2.76 32.82
C VAL A 27 -25.72 3.84 32.55
N LYS A 28 -25.44 4.79 31.66
CA LYS A 28 -26.40 5.84 31.26
C LYS A 28 -27.66 5.29 30.56
N LYS A 29 -27.57 4.13 29.90
CA LYS A 29 -28.69 3.51 29.17
C LYS A 29 -29.54 2.59 30.02
N THR A 30 -29.12 2.23 31.23
CA THR A 30 -29.84 1.30 32.10
C THR A 30 -30.07 1.92 33.48
N PRO A 31 -31.00 2.89 33.60
CA PRO A 31 -31.27 3.57 34.86
C PRO A 31 -32.19 2.71 35.72
N GLY A 32 -31.63 1.75 36.46
CA GLY A 32 -32.43 0.96 37.40
C GLY A 32 -31.81 -0.38 37.76
N SER A 33 -30.79 -0.37 38.60
CA SER A 33 -30.51 -1.49 39.51
C SER A 33 -29.85 -0.92 40.75
N SER A 34 -30.66 -0.67 41.77
CA SER A 34 -30.21 -0.35 43.11
C SER A 34 -29.57 -1.58 43.75
N MET A 35 -28.28 -1.78 43.54
CA MET A 35 -27.37 -2.51 44.43
C MET A 35 -25.92 -2.29 43.96
N ALA A 36 -25.07 -1.97 44.93
CA ALA A 36 -23.65 -1.67 44.86
C ALA A 36 -23.29 -0.23 44.46
N GLU A 37 -22.55 0.39 45.37
CA GLU A 37 -21.82 1.65 45.26
C GLU A 37 -21.19 1.85 43.88
N GLU A 38 -21.02 3.12 43.47
CA GLU A 38 -20.35 3.56 42.26
C GLU A 38 -18.91 3.01 42.15
N GLU A 39 -18.75 1.71 41.86
CA GLU A 39 -17.47 1.18 41.45
C GLU A 39 -17.22 1.65 40.02
N ALA A 40 -16.63 2.84 39.92
CA ALA A 40 -16.09 3.36 38.68
C ALA A 40 -15.21 2.28 38.05
N PHE A 41 -15.63 1.74 36.89
CA PHE A 41 -14.83 0.77 36.15
C PHE A 41 -13.45 1.36 35.85
N LYS A 42 -12.44 0.94 36.62
CA LYS A 42 -11.10 1.56 36.58
C LYS A 42 -10.35 1.31 35.27
N GLY A 43 -10.80 0.34 34.45
CA GLY A 43 -10.17 0.01 33.18
C GLY A 43 -8.66 -0.16 33.29
N ASN A 44 -8.19 -0.94 34.28
CA ASN A 44 -6.77 -1.09 34.54
C ASN A 44 -6.13 -2.22 33.70
N HIS A 45 -4.82 -2.17 33.54
CA HIS A 45 -4.08 -3.18 32.78
C HIS A 45 -4.30 -4.61 33.31
N GLY A 46 -4.40 -4.78 34.63
CA GLY A 46 -4.62 -6.09 35.24
C GLY A 46 -5.97 -6.69 34.85
N GLY A 47 -7.02 -5.88 34.79
CA GLY A 47 -8.36 -6.28 34.34
C GLY A 47 -8.37 -6.69 32.88
N PHE A 48 -7.66 -5.94 32.03
CA PHE A 48 -7.52 -6.28 30.60
C PHE A 48 -6.79 -7.61 30.39
N GLU A 49 -5.70 -7.87 31.11
CA GLU A 49 -4.95 -9.14 30.99
C GLU A 49 -5.73 -10.33 31.59
N LYS A 50 -6.50 -10.13 32.66
CA LYS A 50 -7.42 -11.15 33.18
C LYS A 50 -8.56 -11.44 32.19
N PHE A 51 -9.11 -10.40 31.57
CA PHE A 51 -10.17 -10.53 30.56
C PHE A 51 -9.68 -11.35 29.36
N LYS A 52 -8.52 -10.99 28.77
CA LYS A 52 -7.94 -11.77 27.66
C LYS A 52 -7.79 -13.24 27.97
N ARG A 53 -7.31 -13.56 29.16
CA ARG A 53 -7.09 -14.93 29.61
C ARG A 53 -8.39 -15.71 29.74
N ARG A 54 -9.47 -15.05 30.20
CA ARG A 54 -10.80 -15.67 30.33
C ARG A 54 -11.49 -15.87 28.99
N THR A 55 -11.27 -14.98 28.02
CA THR A 55 -11.93 -15.01 26.71
C THR A 55 -11.08 -15.65 25.60
N GLY A 56 -9.89 -16.16 25.93
CA GLY A 56 -8.97 -16.75 24.94
C GLY A 56 -8.49 -15.75 23.89
N ILE A 57 -8.52 -14.44 24.20
CA ILE A 57 -8.10 -13.39 23.28
C ILE A 57 -6.58 -13.30 23.25
N HIS A 58 -5.99 -13.68 22.13
CA HIS A 58 -4.54 -13.63 21.92
C HIS A 58 -4.15 -12.51 20.96
N SER A 59 -2.98 -11.92 21.20
CA SER A 59 -2.35 -10.97 20.29
C SER A 59 -1.47 -11.75 19.31
N VAL A 60 -1.84 -11.76 18.04
CA VAL A 60 -1.03 -12.39 16.99
C VAL A 60 -0.31 -11.31 16.18
N VAL A 61 1.00 -11.48 15.98
CA VAL A 61 1.79 -10.65 15.05
C VAL A 61 1.94 -11.42 13.75
N ARG A 62 1.24 -11.00 12.70
CA ARG A 62 1.42 -11.58 11.36
C ARG A 62 2.62 -10.91 10.69
N HIS A 63 3.69 -11.67 10.49
CA HIS A 63 4.83 -11.23 9.71
C HIS A 63 4.46 -11.33 8.22
N GLY A 64 4.74 -10.27 7.45
CA GLY A 64 4.81 -10.36 6.00
C GLY A 64 6.16 -10.98 5.62
N GLU A 65 6.20 -11.69 4.48
CA GLU A 65 7.36 -12.44 3.96
C GLU A 65 8.68 -11.75 4.27
N ALA A 66 9.50 -12.41 5.10
CA ALA A 66 10.92 -12.09 5.23
C ALA A 66 11.62 -12.86 4.12
N VAL A 67 11.67 -12.28 2.91
CA VAL A 67 12.54 -12.82 1.86
C VAL A 67 13.98 -12.53 2.29
N SER A 68 14.74 -13.59 2.48
CA SER A 68 16.18 -13.57 2.68
C SER A 68 16.84 -12.87 1.49
N SER A 69 17.22 -11.60 1.65
CA SER A 69 17.91 -10.84 0.62
C SER A 69 19.38 -11.26 0.54
N ASP A 70 19.82 -11.74 -0.63
CA ASP A 70 21.25 -11.95 -0.92
C ASP A 70 21.93 -10.59 -1.13
N THR A 71 22.67 -10.15 -0.11
CA THR A 71 23.34 -8.85 -0.10
C THR A 71 24.41 -8.75 -1.20
N LYS A 72 25.03 -9.86 -1.59
CA LYS A 72 26.11 -9.88 -2.57
C LYS A 72 25.59 -9.77 -4.00
N ALA A 73 24.46 -10.41 -4.29
CA ALA A 73 23.76 -10.22 -5.56
C ALA A 73 23.32 -8.76 -5.74
N ALA A 74 22.80 -8.13 -4.68
CA ALA A 74 22.38 -6.73 -4.71
C ALA A 74 23.55 -5.76 -4.98
N GLU A 75 24.71 -5.98 -4.35
CA GLU A 75 25.92 -5.15 -4.58
C GLU A 75 26.41 -5.22 -6.04
N ASN A 76 26.39 -6.41 -6.64
CA ASN A 76 26.76 -6.59 -8.04
C ASN A 76 25.78 -5.85 -8.97
N SER A 77 24.47 -5.97 -8.73
CA SER A 77 23.45 -5.26 -9.52
C SER A 77 23.62 -3.74 -9.46
N ILE A 78 23.98 -3.18 -8.30
CA ILE A 78 24.24 -1.73 -8.18
C ILE A 78 25.46 -1.32 -9.01
N SER A 79 26.54 -2.11 -8.97
CA SER A 79 27.74 -1.85 -9.78
C SER A 79 27.42 -1.87 -11.27
N ASP A 80 26.69 -2.88 -11.74
CA ASP A 80 26.40 -3.04 -13.16
C ASP A 80 25.41 -2.00 -13.66
N PHE A 81 24.43 -1.61 -12.83
CA PHE A 81 23.54 -0.49 -13.13
C PHE A 81 24.29 0.83 -13.30
N LYS A 82 25.25 1.12 -12.40
CA LYS A 82 26.08 2.34 -12.54
C LYS A 82 26.89 2.34 -13.83
N LYS A 83 27.52 1.21 -14.17
CA LYS A 83 28.26 1.08 -15.43
C LYS A 83 27.35 1.32 -16.63
N LEU A 84 26.13 0.79 -16.62
CA LEU A 84 25.15 1.01 -17.68
C LEU A 84 24.81 2.50 -17.81
N VAL A 85 24.46 3.15 -16.70
CA VAL A 85 24.12 4.59 -16.65
C VAL A 85 25.26 5.45 -17.20
N ASP A 86 26.50 5.17 -16.76
CA ASP A 86 27.69 5.92 -17.17
C ASP A 86 28.05 5.65 -18.65
N SER A 87 27.96 4.39 -19.09
CA SER A 87 28.35 3.99 -20.46
C SER A 87 27.39 4.53 -21.53
N GLU A 88 26.10 4.59 -21.22
CA GLU A 88 25.07 5.10 -22.13
C GLU A 88 24.80 6.61 -21.94
N GLY A 89 25.49 7.23 -20.96
CA GLY A 89 25.47 8.67 -20.75
C GLY A 89 24.13 9.21 -20.26
N TYR A 90 23.37 8.44 -19.47
CA TYR A 90 22.08 8.88 -18.98
C TYR A 90 22.22 10.00 -17.95
N LEU A 91 21.40 11.05 -18.12
CA LEU A 91 21.23 12.09 -17.11
C LEU A 91 20.21 11.65 -16.05
N PRO A 92 20.26 12.19 -14.81
CA PRO A 92 19.27 11.91 -13.77
C PRO A 92 17.82 12.19 -14.21
N GLN A 93 17.62 13.13 -15.13
CA GLN A 93 16.32 13.47 -15.73
C GLN A 93 15.76 12.36 -16.65
N GLN A 94 16.64 11.50 -17.17
CA GLN A 94 16.32 10.44 -18.13
C GLN A 94 16.20 9.06 -17.50
N VAL A 95 16.59 8.91 -16.23
CA VAL A 95 16.46 7.66 -15.47
C VAL A 95 15.19 7.72 -14.64
N PHE A 96 14.25 6.84 -14.91
CA PHE A 96 12.97 6.70 -14.23
C PHE A 96 12.93 5.43 -13.42
N ASN A 97 12.23 5.46 -12.29
CA ASN A 97 11.90 4.27 -11.53
C ASN A 97 10.39 4.21 -11.35
N CYS A 98 9.80 3.04 -11.59
CA CYS A 98 8.40 2.78 -11.24
C CYS A 98 8.26 1.62 -10.24
N ASP A 99 7.30 1.74 -9.33
CA ASP A 99 7.05 0.74 -8.30
C ASP A 99 5.57 0.72 -7.90
N GLU A 100 5.04 -0.47 -7.60
CA GLU A 100 3.67 -0.67 -7.16
C GLU A 100 3.53 -0.65 -5.64
N THR A 101 2.43 -0.06 -5.18
CA THR A 101 2.05 -0.12 -3.78
C THR A 101 0.57 -0.41 -3.60
N GLY A 102 0.27 -1.34 -2.68
CA GLY A 102 -1.08 -1.71 -2.31
C GLY A 102 -1.63 -0.84 -1.19
N LEU A 103 -2.65 -0.03 -1.49
CA LEU A 103 -3.46 0.67 -0.49
C LEU A 103 -4.64 -0.20 -0.05
N PHE A 104 -4.65 -0.58 1.22
CA PHE A 104 -5.74 -1.38 1.75
C PHE A 104 -6.79 -0.50 2.45
N LEU A 105 -7.99 -0.45 1.90
CA LEU A 105 -9.08 0.36 2.43
C LEU A 105 -9.65 -0.16 3.76
N LYS A 106 -9.61 -1.48 3.96
CA LYS A 106 -10.21 -2.16 5.13
C LYS A 106 -9.23 -3.09 5.84
N LYS A 107 -7.93 -2.80 5.77
CA LYS A 107 -6.93 -3.63 6.45
C LYS A 107 -7.05 -3.46 7.95
N MET A 108 -7.38 -4.56 8.61
CA MET A 108 -7.28 -4.66 10.06
C MET A 108 -5.83 -4.37 10.51
N PRO A 109 -5.63 -3.77 11.70
CA PRO A 109 -4.30 -3.53 12.24
C PRO A 109 -3.44 -4.81 12.24
N LYS A 110 -2.12 -4.68 12.08
CA LYS A 110 -1.17 -5.82 12.09
C LYS A 110 -1.27 -6.68 13.37
N GLN A 111 -1.82 -6.12 14.44
CA GLN A 111 -2.08 -6.75 15.72
C GLN A 111 -3.56 -6.56 16.06
N THR A 112 -4.35 -7.62 15.92
CA THR A 112 -5.75 -7.66 16.37
C THR A 112 -5.92 -8.69 17.47
N TYR A 113 -6.80 -8.37 18.40
CA TYR A 113 -7.27 -9.29 19.43
C TYR A 113 -8.40 -10.11 18.82
N ILE A 114 -8.18 -11.40 18.63
CA ILE A 114 -9.15 -12.35 18.05
C ILE A 114 -9.53 -13.33 19.16
N THR A 115 -10.82 -13.62 19.34
CA THR A 115 -11.27 -14.63 20.32
C THR A 115 -10.90 -16.04 19.87
N ALA A 116 -10.95 -17.01 20.78
CA ALA A 116 -10.73 -18.42 20.43
C ALA A 116 -11.80 -18.91 19.44
N GLU A 117 -13.05 -18.45 19.56
CA GLU A 117 -14.12 -18.79 18.61
C GLU A 117 -13.88 -18.17 17.22
N ASP A 118 -13.46 -16.90 17.14
CA ASP A 118 -13.19 -16.22 15.86
C ASP A 118 -11.98 -16.82 15.10
N ASN A 119 -11.01 -17.38 15.82
CA ASN A 119 -9.91 -18.16 15.22
C ASN A 119 -10.38 -19.55 14.74
N ALA A 120 -11.36 -20.15 15.43
CA ALA A 120 -11.92 -21.45 15.07
C ALA A 120 -12.90 -21.38 13.89
N LEU A 121 -13.45 -20.20 13.59
CA LEU A 121 -14.21 -19.93 12.36
C LEU A 121 -13.27 -20.03 11.14
N HIS A 122 -13.13 -21.25 10.60
CA HIS A 122 -12.57 -21.49 9.27
C HIS A 122 -13.33 -20.62 8.25
N GLY A 123 -12.65 -19.62 7.67
CA GLY A 123 -13.18 -18.85 6.56
C GLY A 123 -13.23 -17.32 6.73
N HIS A 124 -12.84 -16.74 7.87
CA HIS A 124 -12.66 -15.29 7.97
C HIS A 124 -11.41 -14.83 7.19
N LYS A 125 -11.51 -14.84 5.85
CA LYS A 125 -10.55 -14.19 4.98
C LYS A 125 -10.70 -12.69 5.24
N PRO A 126 -9.69 -11.99 5.82
CA PRO A 126 -9.79 -10.55 6.00
C PRO A 126 -10.14 -9.94 4.66
N MET A 127 -11.11 -9.03 4.63
CA MET A 127 -11.57 -8.39 3.41
C MET A 127 -10.39 -7.61 2.81
N LYS A 128 -9.66 -8.24 1.89
CA LYS A 128 -8.49 -7.67 1.20
C LYS A 128 -8.95 -6.76 0.06
N ASP A 129 -9.83 -5.82 0.40
CA ASP A 129 -10.19 -4.74 -0.51
C ASP A 129 -8.98 -3.79 -0.56
N HIS A 130 -8.25 -3.86 -1.66
CA HIS A 130 -7.06 -3.07 -1.89
C HIS A 130 -7.11 -2.44 -3.28
N LEU A 131 -6.53 -1.25 -3.35
CA LEU A 131 -6.25 -0.51 -4.57
C LEU A 131 -4.76 -0.67 -4.82
N THR A 132 -4.36 -0.89 -6.06
CA THR A 132 -2.94 -0.86 -6.44
C THR A 132 -2.65 0.49 -7.06
N LEU A 133 -1.59 1.14 -6.59
CA LEU A 133 -1.05 2.35 -7.20
C LEU A 133 0.30 2.03 -7.81
N LEU A 134 0.51 2.44 -9.05
CA LEU A 134 1.82 2.48 -9.69
C LEU A 134 2.28 3.94 -9.70
N PHE A 135 3.44 4.17 -9.09
CA PHE A 135 4.11 5.45 -9.08
C PHE A 135 5.32 5.40 -10.01
N CYS A 136 5.63 6.52 -10.66
CA CYS A 136 6.83 6.66 -11.46
C CYS A 136 7.38 8.09 -11.37
N THR A 137 8.69 8.21 -11.20
CA THR A 137 9.40 9.50 -11.10
C THR A 137 10.81 9.35 -11.69
N ASN A 138 11.38 10.44 -12.17
CA ASN A 138 12.80 10.46 -12.55
C ASN A 138 13.73 10.60 -11.34
N ALA A 139 15.01 10.30 -11.54
CA ALA A 139 16.04 10.33 -10.51
C ALA A 139 16.37 11.77 -10.04
N SER A 140 16.18 12.78 -10.89
CA SER A 140 16.24 14.20 -10.48
C SER A 140 15.06 14.63 -9.62
N GLY A 141 13.92 13.93 -9.69
CA GLY A 141 12.73 14.17 -8.87
C GLY A 141 11.86 15.36 -9.30
N ASP A 142 12.15 15.97 -10.44
CA ASP A 142 11.41 17.10 -11.01
C ASP A 142 10.21 16.67 -11.89
N LEU A 143 10.22 15.44 -12.43
CA LEU A 143 9.06 14.88 -13.11
C LEU A 143 8.44 13.72 -12.31
N LYS A 144 7.16 13.90 -11.95
CA LYS A 144 6.31 12.85 -11.37
C LYS A 144 5.23 12.49 -12.36
N ILE A 145 5.19 11.23 -12.77
CA ILE A 145 4.19 10.72 -13.69
C ILE A 145 2.86 10.59 -12.95
N LYS A 146 1.76 10.90 -13.65
CA LYS A 146 0.41 10.75 -13.09
C LYS A 146 0.22 9.30 -12.62
N PRO A 147 -0.09 9.06 -11.34
CA PRO A 147 -0.16 7.69 -10.81
C PRO A 147 -1.26 6.89 -11.50
N LEU A 148 -0.97 5.64 -11.82
CA LEU A 148 -1.96 4.66 -12.27
C LEU A 148 -2.61 4.03 -11.04
N LEU A 149 -3.94 4.07 -10.99
CA LEU A 149 -4.74 3.45 -9.94
C LEU A 149 -5.53 2.31 -10.56
N VAL A 150 -5.22 1.09 -10.11
CA VAL A 150 -5.91 -0.14 -10.50
C VAL A 150 -6.84 -0.57 -9.39
N TYR A 151 -8.10 -0.81 -9.76
CA TYR A 151 -9.10 -1.36 -8.86
C TYR A 151 -9.90 -2.46 -9.54
N HIS A 152 -10.36 -3.43 -8.76
CA HIS A 152 -11.14 -4.56 -9.26
C HIS A 152 -12.50 -4.14 -9.86
N SER A 153 -13.02 -2.96 -9.52
CA SER A 153 -14.30 -2.46 -10.03
C SER A 153 -14.09 -1.26 -10.95
N GLY A 154 -14.63 -1.35 -12.16
CA GLY A 154 -14.62 -0.24 -13.11
C GLY A 154 -15.20 1.03 -12.53
N THR A 155 -16.39 0.97 -11.93
CA THR A 155 -16.98 2.12 -11.23
C THR A 155 -17.50 1.66 -9.87
N PRO A 156 -16.75 1.94 -8.77
CA PRO A 156 -17.18 1.57 -7.42
C PRO A 156 -18.59 2.08 -7.11
N ARG A 157 -19.36 1.31 -6.33
CA ARG A 157 -20.72 1.73 -5.91
C ARG A 157 -20.71 3.08 -5.21
N ALA A 158 -19.68 3.36 -4.41
CA ALA A 158 -19.48 4.65 -3.77
C ALA A 158 -19.34 5.79 -4.78
N PHE A 159 -18.63 5.57 -5.90
CA PHE A 159 -18.44 6.58 -6.94
C PHE A 159 -19.77 6.89 -7.65
N LYS A 160 -20.59 5.86 -7.90
CA LYS A 160 -21.95 6.06 -8.46
C LYS A 160 -22.83 6.87 -7.50
N LYS A 161 -22.88 6.47 -6.22
CA LYS A 161 -23.70 7.15 -5.20
C LYS A 161 -23.30 8.61 -5.00
N CYS A 162 -22.00 8.89 -4.98
CA CYS A 162 -21.46 10.23 -4.79
C CYS A 162 -21.25 11.00 -6.10
N LYS A 163 -21.68 10.46 -7.26
CA LYS A 163 -21.51 11.06 -8.60
C LYS A 163 -20.07 11.52 -8.87
N VAL A 164 -19.09 10.70 -8.48
CA VAL A 164 -17.66 11.01 -8.66
C VAL A 164 -17.27 10.90 -10.13
N GLN A 165 -16.70 11.97 -10.67
CA GLN A 165 -16.14 11.98 -12.03
C GLN A 165 -14.67 11.57 -11.99
N LYS A 166 -14.33 10.42 -12.57
CA LYS A 166 -12.96 9.88 -12.55
C LYS A 166 -11.96 10.74 -13.33
N SER A 167 -12.41 11.43 -14.37
CA SER A 167 -11.59 12.38 -15.15
C SER A 167 -11.06 13.53 -14.30
N ARG A 168 -11.75 13.88 -13.21
CA ARG A 168 -11.34 14.92 -12.26
C ARG A 168 -10.36 14.42 -11.20
N LEU A 169 -10.07 13.12 -11.17
CA LEU A 169 -9.09 12.57 -10.25
C LEU A 169 -7.67 12.79 -10.81
N ASN A 170 -6.73 13.09 -9.93
CA ASN A 170 -5.31 13.21 -10.25
C ASN A 170 -4.61 11.84 -10.40
N VAL A 171 -5.34 10.83 -10.86
CA VAL A 171 -4.86 9.47 -11.13
C VAL A 171 -5.48 8.95 -12.42
N THR A 172 -4.78 8.04 -13.09
CA THR A 172 -5.34 7.29 -14.22
C THR A 172 -6.09 6.08 -13.64
N TRP A 173 -7.42 6.10 -13.71
CA TRP A 173 -8.22 4.99 -13.20
C TRP A 173 -8.31 3.85 -14.21
N ARG A 174 -7.98 2.64 -13.78
CA ARG A 174 -8.15 1.42 -14.57
C ARG A 174 -8.82 0.31 -13.77
N SER A 175 -9.55 -0.52 -14.48
CA SER A 175 -10.08 -1.78 -13.97
C SER A 175 -9.90 -2.83 -15.05
N ASN A 176 -8.98 -3.75 -14.85
CA ASN A 176 -8.78 -4.89 -15.73
C ASN A 176 -8.31 -6.07 -14.86
N ASN A 177 -8.68 -7.28 -15.28
CA ASN A 177 -8.24 -8.52 -14.65
C ASN A 177 -6.85 -8.97 -15.16
N LYS A 178 -6.35 -8.35 -16.24
CA LYS A 178 -5.03 -8.65 -16.82
C LYS A 178 -4.06 -7.52 -16.48
N ALA A 179 -3.04 -7.83 -15.69
CA ALA A 179 -2.02 -6.85 -15.26
C ALA A 179 -1.14 -6.38 -16.43
N TRP A 180 -0.80 -7.27 -17.36
CA TRP A 180 0.05 -6.97 -18.52
C TRP A 180 -0.52 -5.87 -19.41
N ASP A 181 -1.78 -6.02 -19.83
CA ASP A 181 -2.46 -5.04 -20.68
C ASP A 181 -2.45 -3.65 -20.03
N LEU A 182 -2.63 -3.58 -18.70
CA LEU A 182 -2.63 -2.32 -17.96
C LEU A 182 -1.28 -1.61 -17.98
N PHE A 183 -0.18 -2.37 -17.97
CA PHE A 183 1.16 -1.80 -17.95
C PHE A 183 1.55 -1.25 -19.33
N THR A 184 1.32 -2.03 -20.39
CA THR A 184 1.52 -1.59 -21.77
C THR A 184 0.68 -0.37 -22.11
N ASP A 185 -0.62 -0.39 -21.74
CA ASP A 185 -1.50 0.77 -21.90
C ASP A 185 -0.96 1.98 -21.14
N TRP A 186 -0.47 1.80 -19.92
CA TRP A 186 0.10 2.89 -19.13
C TRP A 186 1.36 3.48 -19.77
N ILE A 187 2.24 2.63 -20.32
CA ILE A 187 3.42 3.13 -21.04
C ILE A 187 3.00 3.99 -22.22
N ASN A 188 2.12 3.46 -23.06
CA ASN A 188 1.76 4.10 -24.32
C ASN A 188 0.86 5.34 -24.14
N GLU A 189 -0.06 5.32 -23.17
CA GLU A 189 -1.05 6.40 -23.00
C GLU A 189 -0.63 7.46 -21.97
N VAL A 190 0.27 7.13 -21.05
CA VAL A 190 0.63 8.02 -19.93
C VAL A 190 2.12 8.29 -19.88
N PHE A 191 2.96 7.26 -19.71
CA PHE A 191 4.40 7.43 -19.47
C PHE A 191 5.11 8.03 -20.69
N GLY A 192 5.04 7.36 -21.84
CA GLY A 192 5.70 7.75 -23.09
C GLY A 192 5.37 9.18 -23.52
N PRO A 193 4.08 9.57 -23.63
CA PRO A 193 3.71 10.95 -23.95
C PRO A 193 4.22 11.97 -22.93
N SER A 194 4.13 11.66 -21.64
CA SER A 194 4.56 12.58 -20.56
C SER A 194 6.07 12.81 -20.59
N VAL A 195 6.86 11.74 -20.75
CA VAL A 195 8.31 11.82 -20.77
C VAL A 195 8.81 12.46 -22.07
N LYS A 196 8.23 12.10 -23.22
CA LYS A 196 8.54 12.74 -24.51
C LYS A 196 8.35 14.25 -24.43
N LYS A 197 7.20 14.70 -23.90
CA LYS A 197 6.92 16.12 -23.69
C LYS A 197 7.95 16.79 -22.78
N TYR A 198 8.22 16.19 -21.62
CA TYR A 198 9.18 16.73 -20.65
C TYR A 198 10.60 16.86 -21.22
N LEU A 199 11.10 15.84 -21.93
CA LEU A 199 12.44 15.87 -22.52
C LEU A 199 12.55 16.97 -23.58
N LEU A 200 11.51 17.15 -24.40
CA LEU A 200 11.47 18.23 -25.39
C LEU A 200 11.44 19.61 -24.72
N GLU A 201 10.68 19.79 -23.63
CA GLU A 201 10.64 21.04 -22.86
C GLU A 201 11.98 21.37 -22.19
N MET A 202 12.72 20.34 -21.74
CA MET A 202 14.03 20.47 -21.14
C MET A 202 15.18 20.52 -22.16
N ASN A 203 14.87 20.46 -23.46
CA ASN A 203 15.84 20.37 -24.56
C ASN A 203 16.85 19.21 -24.38
N LEU A 204 16.36 18.06 -23.93
CA LEU A 204 17.12 16.84 -23.71
C LEU A 204 16.92 15.85 -24.87
N PRO A 205 17.92 15.00 -25.18
CA PRO A 205 17.75 13.92 -26.14
C PRO A 205 16.63 12.96 -25.73
N LEU A 206 15.88 12.47 -26.71
CA LEU A 206 14.92 11.38 -26.50
C LEU A 206 15.69 10.08 -26.26
N HIS A 207 15.99 9.85 -24.99
CA HIS A 207 16.66 8.68 -24.49
C HIS A 207 16.30 8.52 -23.02
N VAL A 208 15.72 7.37 -22.65
CA VAL A 208 15.14 7.14 -21.31
C VAL A 208 15.46 5.74 -20.85
N LEU A 209 15.78 5.60 -19.57
CA LEU A 209 15.89 4.31 -18.88
C LEU A 209 14.75 4.21 -17.86
N LEU A 210 13.89 3.20 -17.98
CA LEU A 210 12.82 2.90 -17.03
C LEU A 210 13.20 1.68 -16.20
N VAL A 211 13.55 1.90 -14.94
CA VAL A 211 13.87 0.86 -13.97
C VAL A 211 12.59 0.32 -13.35
N MET A 212 12.47 -1.01 -13.33
CA MET A 212 11.31 -1.73 -12.79
C MET A 212 11.77 -2.95 -12.00
N ASP A 213 10.89 -3.46 -11.12
CA ASP A 213 11.13 -4.72 -10.45
C ASP A 213 10.90 -5.92 -11.39
N ASN A 214 11.36 -7.11 -11.00
CA ASN A 214 11.09 -8.34 -11.76
C ASN A 214 9.76 -8.96 -11.33
N ALA A 215 8.68 -8.18 -11.37
CA ALA A 215 7.33 -8.68 -11.10
C ALA A 215 6.77 -9.45 -12.31
N SER A 216 5.99 -10.51 -12.04
CA SER A 216 5.30 -11.28 -13.07
C SER A 216 4.28 -10.48 -13.89
N ALA A 217 3.96 -9.26 -13.45
CA ALA A 217 3.12 -8.30 -14.16
C ALA A 217 3.86 -7.59 -15.31
N HIS A 218 5.18 -7.78 -15.47
CA HIS A 218 5.97 -7.24 -16.58
C HIS A 218 6.24 -8.37 -17.59
N PRO A 219 5.83 -8.21 -18.86
CA PRO A 219 6.13 -9.21 -19.88
C PRO A 219 7.62 -9.16 -20.26
N PRO A 220 8.28 -10.30 -20.52
CA PRO A 220 9.67 -10.32 -20.96
C PRO A 220 9.89 -9.60 -22.31
N ASP A 221 8.84 -9.54 -23.14
CA ASP A 221 8.84 -8.90 -24.45
C ASP A 221 8.27 -7.47 -24.41
N LEU A 222 8.31 -6.80 -23.25
CA LEU A 222 7.68 -5.48 -23.09
C LEU A 222 8.26 -4.44 -24.06
N GLN A 223 9.57 -4.51 -24.30
CA GLN A 223 10.29 -3.63 -25.22
C GLN A 223 9.74 -3.72 -26.65
N ASP A 224 9.33 -4.91 -27.09
CA ASP A 224 8.80 -5.17 -28.44
C ASP A 224 7.35 -4.73 -28.61
N ASN A 225 6.62 -4.59 -27.50
CA ASN A 225 5.22 -4.15 -27.49
C ASN A 225 5.06 -2.62 -27.39
N LEU A 226 6.17 -1.88 -27.34
CA LEU A 226 6.14 -0.42 -27.37
C LEU A 226 5.77 0.09 -28.77
N LEU A 227 4.96 1.15 -28.82
CA LEU A 227 4.72 1.85 -30.09
C LEU A 227 6.04 2.39 -30.66
N GLU A 228 6.15 2.42 -31.99
CA GLU A 228 7.35 2.91 -32.70
C GLU A 228 7.86 4.27 -32.18
N GLU A 229 6.94 5.16 -31.84
CA GLU A 229 7.27 6.49 -31.34
C GLU A 229 7.88 6.53 -29.93
N PHE A 230 7.82 5.42 -29.18
CA PHE A 230 8.31 5.26 -27.81
C PHE A 230 9.52 4.34 -27.70
N LYS A 231 10.13 3.94 -28.84
CA LYS A 231 11.37 3.17 -28.87
C LYS A 231 12.59 3.85 -28.23
N PHE A 232 12.48 5.14 -27.89
CA PHE A 232 13.50 5.85 -27.11
C PHE A 232 13.52 5.46 -25.61
N ILE A 233 12.51 4.69 -25.16
CA ILE A 233 12.41 4.16 -23.81
C ILE A 233 13.08 2.80 -23.78
N LYS A 234 14.09 2.65 -22.93
CA LYS A 234 14.73 1.40 -22.59
C LYS A 234 14.23 0.94 -21.22
N ILE A 235 13.89 -0.34 -21.10
CA ILE A 235 13.36 -0.97 -19.88
C ILE A 235 14.38 -1.97 -19.33
#